data_AF-A0A7S0YHR4-F1
#
_entry.id   AF-A0A7S0YHR4-F1
#
_cell.length_a   1.000
_cell.length_b   1.000
_cell.length_c   1.000
_cell.angle_alpha   90.00
_cell.angle_beta   90.00
_cell.angle_gamma   90.00
#
_symmetry.space_group_name_H-M   'P 1'
#
loop_
_entity.id
_entity.type
_entity.pdbx_description
1 polymer ?
#
loop_
_entity_poly.entity_id
_entity_poly.type
_entity_poly.pdbx_seq_one_letter_code
_entity_poly.pdbx_strand_id
1 'polypeptide(L)'
;ARDHQYLAVSRSFGDQDLKHPAQLVISTPEVRAFDVQEDDCFLVLCCDGVFDVLSDEEVVQIAGEHAGSPRDAAASVVRTAYQKGSGDNLTAIMVEFGWVPPSRTRELIEQQDKGRAGAEEEDLDMFGD
;
A
#
# COMPACT_ATOMS: atom_id res chain seq x y z
N ALA A 1 -36.24 10.45 9.72
CA ALA A 1 -35.22 11.12 8.92
C ALA A 1 -34.48 10.04 8.15
N ARG A 2 -34.34 10.15 6.83
CA ARG A 2 -33.42 9.26 6.09
C ARG A 2 -32.02 9.71 6.51
N ASP A 3 -31.36 8.93 7.36
CA ASP A 3 -29.93 9.10 7.56
C ASP A 3 -29.30 8.97 6.18
N HIS A 4 -28.69 10.06 5.70
CA HIS A 4 -27.89 10.00 4.50
C HIS A 4 -26.73 9.08 4.83
N GLN A 5 -26.75 7.88 4.28
CA GLN A 5 -25.67 6.92 4.45
C GLN A 5 -24.46 7.49 3.71
N TYR A 6 -23.50 8.04 4.45
CA TYR A 6 -22.27 8.59 3.90
C TYR A 6 -21.32 7.44 3.58
N LEU A 7 -21.31 7.00 2.32
CA LEU A 7 -20.34 6.02 1.85
C LEU A 7 -19.07 6.76 1.42
N ALA A 8 -17.93 6.42 2.02
CA ALA A 8 -16.63 7.03 1.68
C ALA A 8 -15.98 6.42 0.43
N VAL A 9 -16.59 5.37 -0.15
CA VAL A 9 -16.09 4.67 -1.34
C VAL A 9 -17.08 4.80 -2.50
N SER A 10 -16.56 4.82 -3.73
CA SER A 10 -17.35 4.84 -4.97
C SER A 10 -17.61 3.43 -5.53
N ARG A 11 -16.92 2.42 -4.99
CA ARG A 11 -17.02 1.03 -5.42
C ARG A 11 -17.13 0.11 -4.21
N SER A 12 -18.08 -0.82 -4.25
CA SER A 12 -18.27 -1.81 -3.20
C SER A 12 -19.03 -3.04 -3.73
N PHE A 13 -18.87 -4.16 -3.04
CA PHE A 13 -19.89 -5.22 -3.05
C PHE A 13 -20.99 -4.86 -2.03
N GLY A 14 -22.23 -5.30 -2.26
CA GLY A 14 -23.37 -4.91 -1.40
C GLY A 14 -24.02 -3.60 -1.83
N ASP A 15 -24.42 -2.75 -0.88
CA ASP A 15 -24.99 -1.40 -1.09
C ASP A 15 -26.05 -1.31 -2.21
N GLN A 16 -26.96 -2.28 -2.24
CA GLN A 16 -27.89 -2.47 -3.36
C GLN A 16 -28.78 -1.23 -3.59
N ASP A 17 -29.21 -0.56 -2.52
CA ASP A 17 -30.03 0.64 -2.58
C ASP A 17 -29.30 1.84 -3.23
N LEU A 18 -27.96 1.86 -3.19
CA LEU A 18 -27.12 2.88 -3.82
C LEU A 18 -26.78 2.53 -5.28
N LYS A 19 -27.03 1.29 -5.71
CA LYS A 19 -26.80 0.80 -7.07
C LYS A 19 -28.04 0.96 -7.96
N HIS A 20 -29.22 0.68 -7.42
CA HIS A 20 -30.47 0.79 -8.16
C HIS A 20 -31.56 1.52 -7.34
N PRO A 21 -32.21 2.55 -7.88
CA PRO A 21 -31.99 3.19 -9.19
C PRO A 21 -30.87 4.26 -9.19
N ALA A 22 -30.25 4.55 -8.03
CA ALA A 22 -29.41 5.74 -7.85
C ALA A 22 -28.07 5.71 -8.62
N GLN A 23 -27.52 4.52 -8.92
CA GLN A 23 -26.25 4.33 -9.63
C GLN A 23 -25.08 5.17 -9.06
N LEU A 24 -25.04 5.36 -7.74
CA LEU A 24 -23.98 6.14 -7.08
C LEU A 24 -22.73 5.31 -6.80
N VAL A 25 -22.90 4.00 -6.67
CA VAL A 25 -21.83 3.04 -6.34
C VAL A 25 -21.81 1.96 -7.40
N ILE A 26 -20.62 1.51 -7.81
CA ILE A 26 -20.45 0.41 -8.77
C ILE A 26 -19.80 -0.80 -8.11
N SER A 27 -19.99 -1.99 -8.69
CA SER A 27 -19.32 -3.23 -8.25
C SER A 27 -18.26 -3.74 -9.22
N THR A 28 -18.02 -2.99 -10.30
CA THR A 28 -17.02 -3.36 -11.31
C THR A 28 -15.62 -3.04 -10.78
N PRO A 29 -14.72 -4.03 -10.68
CA PRO A 29 -13.35 -3.81 -10.21
C PRO A 29 -12.51 -3.11 -11.27
N GLU A 30 -11.40 -2.51 -10.83
CA GLU A 30 -10.29 -2.20 -11.71
C GLU A 30 -9.35 -3.41 -11.78
N VAL A 31 -8.98 -3.83 -12.98
CA VAL A 31 -8.09 -4.98 -13.18
C VAL A 31 -6.86 -4.49 -13.94
N ARG A 32 -5.70 -4.71 -13.34
CA ARG A 32 -4.39 -4.50 -13.96
C ARG A 32 -3.60 -5.79 -13.92
N ALA A 33 -2.79 -6.03 -14.95
CA ALA A 33 -1.89 -7.16 -15.03
C ALA A 33 -0.47 -6.61 -15.19
N PHE A 34 0.46 -7.19 -14.44
CA PHE A 34 1.86 -6.81 -14.44
C PHE A 34 2.71 -8.08 -14.55
N ASP A 35 3.75 -8.03 -15.38
CA ASP A 35 4.74 -9.09 -15.44
C ASP A 35 5.72 -8.92 -14.30
N VAL A 36 5.80 -9.93 -13.44
CA VAL A 36 6.72 -9.91 -12.31
C VAL A 36 8.15 -10.13 -12.81
N GLN A 37 9.08 -9.27 -12.39
CA GLN A 37 10.47 -9.24 -12.79
C GLN A 37 11.39 -9.93 -11.76
N GLU A 38 12.63 -10.20 -12.15
CA GLU A 38 13.61 -10.87 -11.29
C GLU A 38 14.08 -10.01 -10.10
N ASP A 39 13.87 -8.69 -10.16
CA ASP A 39 14.17 -7.71 -9.12
C ASP A 39 12.96 -7.39 -8.22
N ASP A 40 11.76 -7.87 -8.57
CA ASP A 40 10.60 -7.77 -7.69
C ASP A 40 10.81 -8.63 -6.45
N CYS A 41 10.79 -7.98 -5.28
CA CYS A 41 11.13 -8.62 -4.02
C CYS A 41 9.91 -9.27 -3.34
N PHE A 42 8.82 -8.52 -3.24
CA PHE A 42 7.61 -8.90 -2.53
C PHE A 42 6.41 -8.06 -2.94
N LEU A 43 5.22 -8.49 -2.52
CA LEU A 43 3.96 -7.76 -2.60
C LEU A 43 3.37 -7.60 -1.20
N VAL A 44 2.98 -6.37 -0.86
CA VAL A 44 2.17 -6.06 0.33
C VAL A 44 0.78 -5.61 -0.10
N LEU A 45 -0.24 -6.14 0.57
CA LEU A 45 -1.62 -5.69 0.46
C LEU A 45 -2.13 -5.27 1.83
N CYS A 46 -2.69 -4.07 1.94
CA CYS A 46 -3.22 -3.54 3.19
C CYS A 46 -4.61 -2.91 2.99
N CYS A 47 -5.38 -2.79 4.06
CA CYS A 47 -6.60 -1.96 4.09
C CYS A 47 -6.28 -0.48 4.32
N ASP A 48 -7.28 0.37 4.11
CA ASP A 48 -7.25 1.82 4.36
C ASP A 48 -6.81 2.18 5.79
N GLY A 49 -7.24 1.43 6.80
CA GLY A 49 -6.78 1.66 8.17
C GLY A 49 -5.25 1.68 8.34
N VAL A 50 -4.50 1.01 7.46
CA VAL A 50 -3.03 1.09 7.41
C VAL A 50 -2.59 2.35 6.67
N PHE A 51 -3.11 2.59 5.48
CA PHE A 51 -2.72 3.68 4.60
C PHE A 51 -3.20 5.08 5.06
N ASP A 52 -4.15 5.13 5.99
CA ASP A 52 -4.57 6.37 6.65
C ASP A 52 -3.45 6.97 7.51
N VAL A 53 -2.48 6.16 7.95
CA VAL A 53 -1.39 6.58 8.85
C VAL A 53 0.01 6.23 8.34
N LEU A 54 0.13 5.38 7.32
CA LEU A 54 1.39 5.00 6.68
C LEU A 54 1.36 5.29 5.19
N SER A 55 2.45 5.84 4.64
CA SER A 55 2.62 5.94 3.19
C SER A 55 3.00 4.60 2.57
N ASP A 56 2.86 4.49 1.24
CA ASP A 56 3.31 3.30 0.48
C ASP A 56 4.79 3.00 0.75
N GLU A 57 5.63 4.04 0.79
CA GLU A 57 7.06 3.92 1.07
C GLU A 57 7.33 3.43 2.49
N GLU A 58 6.63 3.98 3.50
CA GLU A 58 6.78 3.53 4.89
C GLU A 58 6.40 2.05 5.03
N VAL A 59 5.34 1.61 4.36
CA VAL A 59 4.92 0.21 4.34
C VAL A 59 6.00 -0.68 3.70
N VAL A 60 6.55 -0.29 2.55
CA VAL A 60 7.63 -1.02 1.87
C VAL A 60 8.88 -1.11 2.74
N GLN A 61 9.27 -0.01 3.39
CA GLN A 61 10.42 0.02 4.28
C GLN A 61 10.25 -0.93 5.46
N ILE A 62 9.13 -0.86 6.17
CA ILE A 62 8.84 -1.73 7.33
C ILE A 62 8.80 -3.20 6.91
N ALA A 63 8.18 -3.51 5.78
CA ALA A 63 8.11 -4.87 5.26
C ALA A 63 9.51 -5.40 4.87
N GLY A 64 10.32 -4.56 4.21
CA GLY A 64 11.68 -4.88 3.79
C GLY A 64 12.66 -5.14 4.94
N GLU A 65 12.51 -4.44 6.07
CA GLU A 65 13.29 -4.70 7.29
C GLU A 65 13.11 -6.14 7.79
N HIS A 66 11.95 -6.73 7.53
CA HIS A 66 11.55 -8.07 7.95
C HIS A 66 11.59 -9.09 6.80
N ALA A 67 12.26 -8.77 5.69
CA ALA A 67 12.43 -9.69 4.57
C ALA A 67 12.98 -11.05 5.02
N GLY A 68 12.42 -12.12 4.47
CA GLY A 68 12.66 -13.51 4.88
C GLY A 68 11.70 -14.02 5.96
N SER A 69 10.85 -13.15 6.51
CA SER A 69 9.75 -13.53 7.41
C SER A 69 8.46 -12.78 7.03
N PRO A 70 7.67 -13.30 6.07
CA PRO A 70 6.43 -12.66 5.62
C PRO A 70 5.44 -12.38 6.76
N ARG A 71 5.39 -13.28 7.74
CA ARG A 71 4.54 -13.14 8.93
C ARG A 71 4.96 -11.94 9.78
N ASP A 72 6.27 -11.80 10.03
CA ASP A 72 6.76 -10.71 10.86
C ASP A 72 6.66 -9.38 10.12
N ALA A 73 6.93 -9.36 8.81
CA ALA A 73 6.71 -8.19 7.96
C ALA A 73 5.26 -7.68 8.04
N ALA A 74 4.28 -8.56 7.79
CA ALA A 74 2.87 -8.19 7.89
C ALA A 74 2.47 -7.73 9.30
N ALA A 75 2.96 -8.42 10.34
CA ALA A 75 2.68 -8.05 11.72
C ALA A 75 3.30 -6.71 12.09
N SER A 76 4.50 -6.41 11.61
CA SER A 76 5.19 -5.14 11.84
C SER A 76 4.46 -3.99 11.16
N VAL A 77 3.98 -4.14 9.92
CA VAL A 77 3.16 -3.12 9.24
C VAL A 77 1.90 -2.80 10.06
N VAL A 78 1.14 -3.82 10.49
CA VAL A 78 -0.06 -3.64 11.31
C VAL A 78 0.27 -2.98 12.65
N ARG A 79 1.35 -3.42 13.31
CA ARG A 79 1.76 -2.88 14.61
C ARG A 79 2.17 -1.41 14.51
N THR A 80 2.89 -1.04 13.47
CA THR A 80 3.32 0.36 13.26
C THR A 80 2.11 1.25 12.97
N ALA A 81 1.16 0.81 12.14
CA ALA A 81 -0.09 1.54 11.90
C ALA A 81 -0.89 1.75 13.20
N TYR A 82 -0.99 0.71 14.03
CA TYR A 82 -1.62 0.82 15.35
C TYR A 82 -0.90 1.83 16.26
N GLN A 83 0.43 1.82 16.28
CA GLN A 83 1.24 2.73 17.09
C GLN A 83 1.16 4.19 16.62
N LYS A 84 0.99 4.42 15.31
CA LYS A 84 0.72 5.74 14.74
C LYS A 84 -0.70 6.26 15.02
N GLY A 85 -1.55 5.43 15.65
CA GLY A 85 -2.86 5.86 16.15
C GLY A 85 -4.00 5.60 15.17
N SER A 86 -3.86 4.62 14.27
CA SER A 86 -5.00 4.21 13.44
C SER A 86 -6.17 3.75 14.31
N GLY A 87 -7.35 4.29 14.03
CA GLY A 87 -8.61 4.01 14.73
C GLY A 87 -9.48 2.96 14.05
N ASP A 88 -9.02 2.35 12.95
CA ASP A 88 -9.78 1.42 12.13
C ASP A 88 -9.28 -0.04 12.26
N ASN A 89 -9.90 -0.96 11.54
CA ASN A 89 -9.44 -2.32 11.37
C ASN A 89 -8.14 -2.34 10.55
N LEU A 90 -7.18 -3.13 11.03
CA LEU A 90 -5.85 -3.21 10.43
C LEU A 90 -5.60 -4.62 9.90
N THR A 91 -5.40 -4.73 8.59
CA THR A 91 -5.09 -5.98 7.89
C THR A 91 -3.94 -5.75 6.94
N ALA A 92 -2.96 -6.65 6.96
CA ALA A 92 -1.87 -6.69 6.00
C ALA A 92 -1.63 -8.13 5.55
N ILE A 93 -1.34 -8.31 4.26
CA ILE A 93 -0.91 -9.57 3.65
C ILE A 93 0.44 -9.32 3.01
N MET A 94 1.40 -10.19 3.31
CA MET A 94 2.75 -10.16 2.76
C MET A 94 2.99 -11.41 1.92
N VAL A 95 3.49 -11.22 0.70
CA VAL A 95 3.85 -12.28 -0.24
C VAL A 95 5.29 -12.04 -0.70
N GLU A 96 6.20 -12.94 -0.38
CA GLU A 96 7.56 -12.95 -0.93
C GLU A 96 7.62 -13.87 -2.15
N PHE A 97 8.22 -13.41 -3.25
CA PHE A 97 8.30 -14.20 -4.49
C PHE A 97 9.37 -15.30 -4.42
N GLY A 98 10.35 -15.16 -3.54
CA GLY A 98 11.32 -16.21 -3.20
C GLY A 98 12.53 -16.35 -4.13
N TRP A 99 12.62 -15.59 -5.23
CA TRP A 99 13.82 -15.54 -6.08
C TRP A 99 14.81 -14.45 -5.69
N VAL A 100 14.38 -13.39 -5.01
CA VAL A 100 15.27 -12.39 -4.40
C VAL A 100 15.59 -12.80 -2.96
N PRO A 101 16.87 -12.96 -2.59
CA PRO A 101 17.24 -13.27 -1.21
C PRO A 101 16.99 -12.06 -0.30
N PRO A 102 16.64 -12.27 0.99
CA PRO A 102 16.31 -11.18 1.92
C PRO A 102 17.38 -10.09 2.09
N SER A 103 18.67 -10.45 1.98
CA SER A 103 19.77 -9.48 2.05
C SER A 103 19.71 -8.50 0.88
N ARG A 104 19.41 -9.00 -0.32
CA ARG A 104 19.30 -8.19 -1.54
C ARG A 104 18.02 -7.35 -1.54
N THR A 105 16.93 -7.85 -0.95
CA THR A 105 15.69 -7.07 -0.78
C THR A 105 15.94 -5.75 -0.08
N ARG A 106 16.72 -5.76 1.02
CA ARG A 106 17.05 -4.54 1.77
C ARG A 106 17.92 -3.58 0.96
N GLU A 107 18.92 -4.12 0.25
CA GLU A 107 19.79 -3.34 -0.62
C GLU A 107 18.99 -2.64 -1.75
N LEU A 108 18.02 -3.33 -2.35
CA LEU A 108 17.19 -2.77 -3.42
C LEU A 108 16.27 -1.65 -2.93
N ILE A 109 15.67 -1.81 -1.74
CA ILE A 109 14.84 -0.75 -1.14
C ILE A 109 15.68 0.49 -0.84
N GLU A 110 16.87 0.32 -0.25
CA GLU A 110 17.77 1.45 0.01
C GLU A 110 18.25 2.16 -1.27
N GLN A 111 18.41 1.42 -2.37
CA GLN A 111 18.78 1.99 -3.67
C GLN A 111 17.61 2.77 -4.29
N GLN A 112 16.38 2.28 -4.15
CA GLN A 112 15.18 2.95 -4.64
C GLN A 112 14.96 4.29 -3.93
N ASP A 113 15.16 4.34 -2.60
CA ASP A 113 15.06 5.59 -1.83
C ASP A 113 16.11 6.63 -2.27
N LYS A 114 17.36 6.19 -2.48
CA LYS A 114 18.45 7.08 -2.94
C LYS A 114 18.23 7.58 -4.36
N GLY A 115 17.77 6.72 -5.27
CA GLY A 115 17.46 7.10 -6.64
C GLY A 115 16.35 8.14 -6.72
N ARG A 116 15.36 8.07 -5.83
CA ARG A 116 14.25 9.03 -5.77
C ARG A 116 14.65 10.35 -5.11
N ALA A 117 15.42 10.32 -4.03
CA ALA A 117 15.95 11.54 -3.41
C ALA A 117 16.81 12.37 -4.39
N GLY A 118 17.62 11.69 -5.22
CA GLY A 118 18.39 12.36 -6.26
C GLY A 118 17.53 12.96 -7.37
N ALA A 119 16.43 12.30 -7.76
CA ALA A 119 15.51 12.83 -8.77
C ALA A 119 14.73 14.07 -8.28
N GLU A 120 14.33 14.10 -7.00
CA GLU A 120 13.67 15.28 -6.41
C GLU A 120 14.64 16.48 -6.26
N GLU A 121 15.93 16.25 -5.99
CA GLU A 121 16.97 17.31 -6.02
C GLU A 121 17.16 17.88 -7.44
N GLU A 122 17.22 17.03 -8.47
CA GLU A 122 17.39 17.48 -9.86
C GLU A 122 16.17 18.28 -10.39
N ASP A 123 14.95 17.92 -9.99
CA ASP A 123 13.73 18.67 -10.36
C ASP A 123 13.65 20.03 -9.63
N LEU A 124 14.17 20.14 -8.41
CA LEU A 124 14.25 21.41 -7.67
C LEU A 124 15.28 22.38 -8.28
N ASP A 125 16.40 21.85 -8.78
CA ASP A 125 17.44 22.65 -9.44
C ASP A 125 17.03 23.11 -10.86
N MET A 126 16.01 22.50 -11.48
CA MET A 126 15.53 22.87 -12.82
C MET A 126 14.69 24.16 -12.85
N PHE A 127 14.15 24.61 -11.71
CA PHE A 127 13.40 25.88 -11.59
C PHE A 127 14.24 27.03 -10.99
N GLY A 128 15.55 26.83 -10.85
CA GLY A 128 16.49 27.84 -10.37
C GLY A 128 17.06 28.71 -11.49
N ASP A 129 16.33 29.75 -11.88
CA ASP A 129 16.80 31.10 -12.28
C ASP A 129 15.61 32.03 -12.62
#